data_AF-A0A533BEI2-F1
#
_entry.id   AF-A0A533BEI2-F1
#
_cell.length_a   1.000
_cell.length_b   1.000
_cell.length_c   1.000
_cell.angle_alpha   90.00
_cell.angle_beta   90.00
_cell.angle_gamma   90.00
#
_symmetry.space_group_name_H-M   'P 1'
#
loop_
_entity.id
_entity.type
_entity.pdbx_description
1 polymer ?
#
loop_
_entity_poly.entity_id
_entity_poly.type
_entity_poly.pdbx_seq_one_letter_code
_entity_poly.pdbx_strand_id
1 'polypeptide(L)'
;MTILVWACVAVGLFFLAVAAVGMLRLPDVYTRSHALGVTDTLGASLVLIGLAFHQGFTLTAGRILVILLLLLFLNPVISHATVRAALRVGLKPWTKEP
;
A
#
# COMPACT_ATOMS: atom_id res chain seq x y z
N MET A 1 -20.81 11.24 9.87
CA MET A 1 -20.02 10.99 8.64
C MET A 1 -18.61 11.57 8.73
N THR A 2 -18.44 12.81 9.18
CA THR A 2 -17.12 13.47 9.26
C THR A 2 -16.10 12.75 10.14
N ILE A 3 -16.49 12.26 11.32
CA ILE A 3 -15.60 11.52 12.23
C ILE A 3 -15.03 10.25 11.56
N LEU A 4 -15.87 9.53 10.80
CA LEU A 4 -15.44 8.33 10.08
C LEU A 4 -14.39 8.65 9.01
N VAL A 5 -14.59 9.74 8.26
CA VAL A 5 -13.63 10.21 7.26
C VAL A 5 -12.28 10.52 7.91
N TRP A 6 -12.29 11.33 8.99
CA TRP A 6 -11.05 11.67 9.72
C TRP A 6 -10.37 10.44 10.30
N ALA A 7 -11.13 9.49 10.85
CA ALA A 7 -10.59 8.24 11.37
C ALA A 7 -9.94 7.40 10.26
N CYS A 8 -10.61 7.20 9.12
CA CYS A 8 -10.06 6.47 7.97
C CYS A 8 -8.77 7.11 7.45
N VAL A 9 -8.76 8.45 7.31
CA VAL A 9 -7.57 9.17 6.83
C VAL A 9 -6.42 9.10 7.84
N ALA A 10 -6.71 9.27 9.14
CA ALA A 10 -5.68 9.21 10.19
C ALA A 10 -5.05 7.81 10.29
N VAL A 11 -5.87 6.75 10.25
CA VAL A 11 -5.39 5.36 10.27
C VAL A 11 -4.63 5.03 8.98
N GLY A 12 -5.12 5.46 7.82
CA GLY A 12 -4.41 5.29 6.55
C GLY A 12 -3.05 6.00 6.56
N LEU A 13 -2.99 7.23 7.08
CA LEU A 13 -1.74 7.98 7.23
C LEU A 13 -0.75 7.28 8.18
N PHE A 14 -1.24 6.71 9.27
CA PHE A 14 -0.42 5.90 10.17
C PHE A 14 0.21 4.71 9.43
N PHE A 15 -0.56 3.96 8.65
CA PHE A 15 -0.02 2.84 7.85
C PHE A 15 0.97 3.31 6.79
N LEU A 16 0.72 4.45 6.13
CA LEU A 16 1.68 5.03 5.18
C LEU A 16 3.00 5.40 5.87
N ALA A 17 2.95 5.98 7.07
CA ALA A 17 4.15 6.30 7.84
C ALA A 17 4.92 5.04 8.26
N VAL A 18 4.22 4.02 8.75
CA VAL A 18 4.82 2.72 9.10
C VAL A 18 5.46 2.06 7.88
N ALA A 19 4.79 2.09 6.73
CA ALA A 19 5.30 1.50 5.50
C ALA A 19 6.51 2.28 4.94
N ALA A 20 6.51 3.61 5.05
CA ALA A 20 7.67 4.43 4.71
C ALA A 20 8.88 4.11 5.60
N VAL A 21 8.68 3.98 6.91
CA VAL A 21 9.73 3.54 7.84
C VAL A 21 10.18 2.12 7.50
N GLY A 22 9.27 1.21 7.16
CA GLY A 22 9.56 -0.15 6.72
C GLY A 22 10.41 -0.18 5.46
N MET A 23 10.12 0.65 4.46
CA MET A 23 10.90 0.75 3.23
C MET A 23 12.36 1.19 3.51
N LEU A 24 12.55 2.13 4.45
CA LEU A 24 13.88 2.65 4.82
C LEU A 24 14.66 1.69 5.71
N ARG A 25 13.99 0.98 6.63
CA ARG A 25 14.66 0.12 7.63
C ARG A 25 14.87 -1.32 7.17
N LEU A 26 14.05 -1.84 6.27
CA LEU A 26 14.14 -3.25 5.88
C LEU A 26 15.37 -3.50 5.00
N PRO A 27 16.11 -4.60 5.24
CA PRO A 27 17.44 -4.81 4.68
C PRO A 27 17.43 -5.21 3.20
N ASP A 28 16.30 -5.70 2.68
CA ASP A 28 16.30 -6.46 1.42
C ASP A 28 15.05 -6.20 0.58
N VAL A 29 15.15 -6.42 -0.73
CA VAL A 29 14.09 -6.19 -1.72
C VAL A 29 12.82 -6.99 -1.38
N TYR A 30 12.97 -8.24 -0.93
CA TYR A 30 11.83 -9.10 -0.58
C TYR A 30 11.06 -8.55 0.63
N THR A 31 11.79 -8.12 1.66
CA THR A 31 11.19 -7.53 2.86
C THR A 31 10.62 -6.14 2.58
N ARG A 32 11.28 -5.32 1.77
CA ARG A 32 10.75 -4.04 1.29
C ARG A 32 9.51 -4.19 0.43
N SER A 33 9.41 -5.26 -0.37
CA SER A 33 8.20 -5.57 -1.17
C SER A 33 6.98 -5.79 -0.27
N HIS A 34 7.16 -6.40 0.90
CA HIS A 34 6.09 -6.51 1.90
C HIS A 34 5.66 -5.14 2.45
N ALA A 35 6.60 -4.26 2.78
CA ALA A 35 6.28 -2.90 3.21
C ALA A 35 5.50 -2.11 2.13
N LEU A 36 5.90 -2.24 0.85
CA LEU A 36 5.17 -1.69 -0.30
C LEU A 36 3.73 -2.22 -0.38
N GLY A 37 3.53 -3.52 -0.11
CA GLY A 37 2.19 -4.11 0.01
C GLY A 37 1.30 -3.39 1.03
N VAL A 38 1.85 -3.12 2.22
CA VAL A 38 1.13 -2.42 3.31
C VAL A 38 0.77 -0.98 2.94
N THR A 39 1.67 -0.26 2.24
CA THR A 39 1.43 1.10 1.74
C THR A 39 0.13 1.20 0.95
N ASP A 40 -0.09 0.24 0.05
CA ASP A 40 -1.17 0.28 -0.92
C ASP A 40 -2.46 -0.33 -0.38
N THR A 41 -2.36 -1.52 0.23
CA THR A 41 -3.52 -2.30 0.71
C THR A 41 -4.17 -1.74 1.96
N LEU A 42 -3.43 -1.05 2.83
CA LEU A 42 -3.96 -0.43 4.05
C LEU A 42 -3.77 1.09 4.05
N GLY A 43 -2.63 1.61 3.61
CA GLY A 43 -2.39 3.04 3.62
C GLY A 43 -3.28 3.80 2.64
N ALA A 44 -3.00 3.64 1.35
CA ALA A 44 -3.72 4.31 0.27
C ALA A 44 -5.20 3.92 0.23
N SER A 45 -5.52 2.63 0.47
CA SER A 45 -6.90 2.15 0.44
C SER A 45 -7.80 2.84 1.48
N LEU A 46 -7.36 2.97 2.73
CA LEU A 46 -8.14 3.63 3.78
C LEU A 46 -8.32 5.12 3.50
N VAL A 47 -7.27 5.78 2.99
CA VAL A 47 -7.35 7.20 2.59
C VAL A 47 -8.36 7.39 1.45
N LEU A 48 -8.29 6.56 0.41
CA LEU A 48 -9.21 6.63 -0.74
C LEU A 48 -10.65 6.31 -0.34
N ILE A 49 -10.86 5.32 0.53
CA ILE A 49 -12.19 5.00 1.09
C ILE A 49 -12.73 6.19 1.88
N GLY A 50 -11.91 6.81 2.74
CA GLY A 50 -12.29 8.02 3.48
C GLY A 50 -12.68 9.17 2.55
N LEU A 51 -11.94 9.37 1.46
CA LEU A 51 -12.23 10.39 0.46
C LEU A 51 -13.50 10.10 -0.34
N ALA A 52 -13.77 8.83 -0.67
CA ALA A 52 -15.01 8.41 -1.30
C ALA A 52 -16.23 8.70 -0.40
N PHE A 53 -16.12 8.43 0.90
CA PHE A 53 -17.16 8.78 1.89
C PHE A 53 -17.35 10.29 2.04
N HIS A 54 -16.28 11.08 1.91
CA HIS A 54 -16.37 12.54 1.92
C HIS A 54 -17.11 13.09 0.71
N GLN A 55 -16.88 12.52 -0.48
CA GLN A 55 -17.48 12.97 -1.73
C GLN A 55 -18.92 12.48 -1.96
N GLY A 56 -19.39 11.48 -1.22
CA GLY A 56 -20.76 10.94 -1.35
C GLY A 56 -21.04 10.28 -2.71
N PHE A 57 -22.32 10.18 -3.10
CA PHE A 57 -22.75 9.58 -4.38
C PHE A 57 -22.53 10.53 -5.57
N THR A 58 -21.28 10.89 -5.83
CA THR A 58 -20.88 11.74 -6.96
C THR A 58 -20.04 10.95 -7.97
N LEU A 59 -19.96 11.47 -9.20
CA LEU A 59 -19.09 10.89 -10.24
C LEU A 59 -17.61 10.81 -9.77
N THR A 60 -17.20 11.75 -8.91
CA THR A 60 -15.87 11.76 -8.30
C THR A 60 -15.63 10.56 -7.40
N ALA A 61 -16.60 10.17 -6.58
CA ALA A 61 -16.48 8.97 -5.74
C ALA A 61 -16.36 7.70 -6.59
N GLY A 62 -17.08 7.60 -7.71
CA GLY A 62 -16.93 6.50 -8.67
C GLY A 62 -15.50 6.41 -9.23
N ARG A 63 -14.88 7.54 -9.59
CA ARG A 63 -13.48 7.59 -10.04
C ARG A 63 -12.50 7.13 -8.94
N ILE A 64 -12.74 7.55 -7.70
CA ILE A 64 -11.92 7.14 -6.55
C ILE A 64 -11.99 5.62 -6.35
N LEU A 65 -13.17 5.01 -6.47
CA LEU A 65 -13.34 3.56 -6.37
C LEU A 65 -12.62 2.81 -7.49
N VAL A 66 -12.64 3.33 -8.72
CA VAL A 66 -11.87 2.76 -9.84
C VAL A 66 -10.37 2.80 -9.53
N ILE A 67 -9.87 3.93 -9.01
CA ILE A 67 -8.46 4.05 -8.60
C ILE A 67 -8.14 3.04 -7.50
N LEU A 68 -8.99 2.92 -6.48
CA LEU A 68 -8.83 1.95 -5.39
C LEU A 68 -8.71 0.51 -5.92
N LEU A 69 -9.60 0.10 -6.83
CA LEU A 69 -9.57 -1.23 -7.43
C LEU A 69 -8.29 -1.45 -8.23
N LEU A 70 -7.93 -0.50 -9.09
CA LEU A 70 -6.69 -0.58 -9.86
C LEU A 70 -5.48 -0.74 -8.94
N LEU A 71 -5.41 0.06 -7.87
CA LEU A 71 -4.31 0.02 -6.91
C LEU A 71 -4.19 -1.36 -6.24
N LEU A 72 -5.30 -1.97 -5.85
CA LEU A 72 -5.34 -3.32 -5.28
C LEU A 72 -4.90 -4.41 -6.26
N PHE A 73 -5.22 -4.28 -7.55
CA PHE A 73 -4.81 -5.25 -8.58
C PHE A 73 -3.37 -5.03 -9.06
N LEU A 74 -2.91 -3.78 -9.15
CA LEU A 74 -1.57 -3.45 -9.58
C LEU A 74 -0.53 -3.87 -8.54
N ASN A 75 -0.83 -3.74 -7.24
CA ASN A 75 0.11 -4.08 -6.18
C ASN A 75 0.67 -5.52 -6.28
N PRO A 76 -0.14 -6.61 -6.38
CA PRO A 76 0.40 -7.96 -6.50
C PRO A 76 1.18 -8.17 -7.80
N VAL A 77 0.80 -7.51 -8.90
CA VAL A 77 1.54 -7.58 -10.16
C VAL A 77 2.92 -6.95 -10.02
N ILE A 78 2.99 -5.75 -9.43
CA ILE A 78 4.25 -5.03 -9.18
C ILE A 78 5.13 -5.85 -8.23
N SER A 79 4.60 -6.27 -7.08
CA SER A 79 5.34 -7.04 -6.07
C SER A 79 5.90 -8.33 -6.66
N HIS A 80 5.09 -9.09 -7.41
CA HIS A 80 5.54 -10.31 -8.05
C HIS A 80 6.60 -10.06 -9.13
N ALA A 81 6.43 -9.02 -9.96
CA ALA A 81 7.41 -8.65 -10.98
C ALA A 81 8.75 -8.23 -10.35
N THR A 82 8.72 -7.44 -9.28
CA THR A 82 9.90 -6.99 -8.54
C THR A 82 10.64 -8.16 -7.90
N VAL A 83 9.93 -9.04 -7.19
CA VAL A 83 10.53 -10.24 -6.55
C VAL A 83 11.11 -11.18 -7.60
N ARG A 84 10.40 -11.42 -8.70
CA ARG A 84 10.89 -12.28 -9.79
C ARG A 84 12.12 -11.70 -10.47
N ALA A 85 12.19 -10.38 -10.63
CA ALA A 85 13.38 -9.72 -11.15
C ALA A 85 14.57 -9.85 -10.18
N ALA A 86 14.35 -9.66 -8.88
CA ALA A 86 15.39 -9.83 -7.86
C ALA A 86 15.97 -11.26 -7.85
N LEU A 87 15.10 -12.28 -7.94
CA LEU A 87 15.51 -13.68 -8.05
C LEU A 87 16.35 -13.95 -9.30
N ARG A 88 15.96 -13.37 -10.45
CA ARG A 88 16.68 -13.55 -11.72
C ARG A 88 18.10 -12.97 -11.70
N VAL A 89 18.32 -11.90 -10.96
CA VAL A 89 19.64 -11.27 -10.79
C VAL A 89 20.46 -11.97 -9.69
N GLY A 90 19.89 -12.98 -9.01
CA GLY A 90 20.59 -13.77 -8.00
C GLY A 90 20.67 -13.11 -6.62
N LEU A 91 19.82 -12.10 -6.34
CA LEU A 91 19.73 -11.49 -5.01
C LEU A 91 19.16 -12.52 -4.04
N LYS A 92 19.94 -12.88 -3.02
CA LYS A 92 19.51 -13.83 -1.97
C LYS A 92 18.66 -13.11 -0.93
N PRO A 93 17.54 -13.72 -0.48
CA PRO A 93 16.77 -13.18 0.64
C PRO A 93 17.64 -13.04 1.88
N TRP A 94 17.48 -11.92 2.60
CA TRP A 94 18.14 -11.71 3.88
C TRP A 94 17.62 -12.72 4.91
N THR A 95 18.54 -13.46 5.50
CA THR A 95 18.28 -14.37 6.61
C THR A 95 19.04 -13.87 7.83
N LYS A 96 18.39 -13.85 8.99
CA LYS A 96 19.11 -13.69 10.26
C LYS A 96 19.91 -14.99 10.45
N GLU A 97 21.23 -14.91 10.41
CA GLU A 97 22.08 -16.03 10.84
C GLU A 97 21.71 -16.36 12.31
N PRO A 98 21.62 -17.66 12.69
CA PRO A 98 21.43 -18.05 14.08
C PRO A 98 22.61 -17.63 14.96
#